data_AF-A0A5N9GKS4-F1
#
_entry.id   AF-A0A5N9GKS4-F1
#
_cell.length_a   1.000
_cell.length_b   1.000
_cell.length_c   1.000
_cell.angle_alpha   90.00
_cell.angle_beta   90.00
_cell.angle_gamma   90.00
#
_symmetry.space_group_name_H-M   'P 1'
#
loop_
_entity.id
_entity.type
_entity.pdbx_description
1 polymer ?
#
loop_
_entity_poly.entity_id
_entity_poly.type
_entity_poly.pdbx_seq_one_letter_code
_entity_poly.pdbx_strand_id
1 'polypeptide(L)'
;MSQLLRAGLVSGFVYAVFLIVLGKADLTAQEIELPWVRVEAGTFQMGCVPDDPFCLDTELPRHEVTLSAFELMETELTVSQYGIFVD
;
A
#
# COMPACT_ATOMS: atom_id res chain seq x y z
N MET A 1 -8.71 -60.40 -14.71
CA MET A 1 -8.62 -59.65 -13.43
C MET A 1 -7.45 -58.65 -13.34
N SER A 2 -6.76 -58.26 -14.44
CA SER A 2 -5.54 -57.42 -14.34
C SER A 2 -5.60 -56.02 -14.98
N GLN A 3 -6.71 -55.64 -15.63
CA GLN A 3 -6.85 -54.29 -16.19
C GLN A 3 -7.53 -53.28 -15.24
N LEU A 4 -8.32 -53.77 -14.26
CA LEU A 4 -9.01 -52.91 -13.30
C LEU A 4 -8.06 -52.31 -12.23
N LEU A 5 -6.92 -52.95 -11.94
CA LEU A 5 -5.93 -52.41 -10.99
C LEU A 5 -5.04 -51.30 -11.58
N ARG A 6 -4.94 -51.17 -12.91
CA ARG A 6 -4.11 -50.14 -13.56
C ARG A 6 -4.79 -48.78 -13.63
N ALA A 7 -6.13 -48.73 -13.63
CA ALA A 7 -6.88 -47.47 -13.70
C ALA A 7 -6.91 -46.70 -12.36
N GLY A 8 -6.90 -47.41 -11.22
CA GLY A 8 -6.94 -46.78 -9.89
C GLY A 8 -5.64 -46.10 -9.48
N LEU A 9 -4.49 -46.64 -9.91
CA LEU A 9 -3.17 -46.11 -9.56
C LEU A 9 -2.84 -44.80 -10.30
N VAL A 10 -3.26 -44.69 -11.56
CA VAL A 10 -3.08 -43.48 -12.38
C VAL A 10 -3.97 -42.35 -11.88
N SER A 11 -5.21 -42.67 -11.46
CA SER A 11 -6.15 -41.71 -10.88
C SER A 11 -5.64 -41.12 -9.56
N GLY A 12 -5.12 -41.95 -8.65
CA GLY A 12 -4.57 -41.49 -7.37
C GLY A 12 -3.31 -40.63 -7.51
N PHE A 13 -2.44 -40.93 -8.46
CA PHE A 13 -1.23 -40.14 -8.70
C PHE A 13 -1.55 -38.78 -9.35
N VAL A 14 -2.49 -38.75 -10.31
CA VAL A 14 -2.97 -37.49 -10.90
C VAL A 14 -3.68 -36.64 -9.87
N TYR A 15 -4.49 -37.25 -8.98
CA TYR A 15 -5.16 -36.53 -7.89
C TYR A 15 -4.17 -36.01 -6.86
N ALA A 16 -3.16 -36.80 -6.48
CA ALA A 16 -2.11 -36.36 -5.58
C ALA A 16 -1.27 -35.22 -6.19
N VAL A 17 -0.91 -35.31 -7.47
CA VAL A 17 -0.21 -34.22 -8.19
C VAL A 17 -1.09 -32.97 -8.28
N PHE A 18 -2.39 -33.10 -8.53
CA PHE A 18 -3.34 -31.99 -8.54
C PHE A 18 -3.47 -31.32 -7.16
N LEU A 19 -3.50 -32.11 -6.08
CA LEU A 19 -3.50 -31.59 -4.71
C LEU A 19 -2.16 -30.96 -4.28
N ILE A 20 -1.03 -31.45 -4.80
CA ILE A 20 0.30 -30.87 -4.54
C ILE A 20 0.45 -29.53 -5.28
N VAL A 21 -0.10 -29.40 -6.50
CA VAL A 21 -0.05 -28.15 -7.29
C VAL A 21 -1.05 -27.09 -6.78
N LEU A 22 -2.16 -27.49 -6.13
CA LEU A 22 -3.08 -26.59 -5.44
C LEU A 22 -2.53 -26.05 -4.10
N GLY A 23 -1.29 -26.41 -3.74
CA GLY A 23 -0.62 -25.99 -2.52
C GLY A 23 -0.16 -24.53 -2.56
N LYS A 24 -0.92 -23.69 -1.86
CA LYS A 24 -0.59 -22.33 -1.40
C LYS A 24 -0.50 -21.27 -2.51
N ALA A 25 -1.63 -20.61 -2.77
CA ALA A 25 -1.58 -19.20 -3.09
C ALA A 25 -1.00 -18.47 -1.87
N ASP A 26 0.27 -18.08 -1.96
CA ASP A 26 0.89 -17.21 -0.97
C ASP A 26 0.28 -15.81 -1.16
N LEU A 27 -0.68 -15.46 -0.30
CA LEU A 27 -1.20 -14.10 -0.16
C LEU A 27 -0.14 -13.27 0.57
N THR A 28 1.00 -13.05 -0.07
CA THR A 28 1.98 -12.10 0.42
C THR A 28 1.50 -10.72 0.01
N ALA A 29 1.19 -9.87 0.97
CA ALA A 29 1.00 -8.45 0.69
C ALA A 29 2.29 -7.93 0.02
N GLN A 30 2.16 -7.35 -1.17
CA GLN A 30 3.30 -6.72 -1.83
C GLN A 30 3.71 -5.51 -0.99
N GLU A 31 4.91 -5.56 -0.43
CA GLU A 31 5.45 -4.45 0.37
C GLU A 31 5.74 -3.28 -0.58
N ILE A 32 5.04 -2.17 -0.38
CA ILE A 32 5.25 -0.93 -1.14
C ILE A 32 6.24 -0.09 -0.35
N GLU A 33 7.40 0.19 -0.93
CA GLU A 33 8.33 1.15 -0.37
C GLU A 33 7.78 2.58 -0.54
N LEU A 34 7.46 3.22 0.58
CA LEU A 34 6.97 4.59 0.63
C LEU A 34 8.00 5.47 1.36
N PRO A 35 8.52 6.54 0.73
CA PRO A 35 9.52 7.40 1.33
C PRO A 35 8.86 8.32 2.37
N TRP A 36 8.86 7.89 3.64
CA TRP A 36 8.38 8.68 4.76
C TRP A 36 9.50 9.54 5.34
N VAL A 37 9.18 10.80 5.63
CA VAL A 37 10.03 11.72 6.37
C VAL A 37 9.36 12.10 7.67
N ARG A 38 10.17 12.20 8.73
CA ARG A 38 9.71 12.64 10.04
C ARG A 38 9.70 14.16 10.10
N VAL A 39 8.54 14.72 10.43
CA VAL A 39 8.37 16.15 10.76
C VAL A 39 8.36 16.27 12.28
N GLU A 40 9.30 17.03 12.84
CA GLU A 40 9.39 17.22 14.28
C GLU A 40 8.22 18.05 14.84
N ALA A 41 7.93 17.84 16.12
CA ALA A 41 6.92 18.62 16.83
C ALA A 41 7.28 20.11 16.84
N GLY A 42 6.27 20.98 16.75
CA GLY A 42 6.50 22.41 16.78
C GLY A 42 5.25 23.25 16.64
N THR A 43 5.45 24.56 16.76
CA THR A 43 4.44 25.58 16.53
C THR A 43 4.86 26.41 15.32
N PHE A 44 3.93 26.65 14.40
CA PHE A 44 4.17 27.47 13.22
C PHE A 44 2.95 28.32 12.87
N GLN A 45 3.15 29.31 12.00
CA GLN A 45 2.07 30.18 11.52
C GLN A 45 1.47 29.62 10.23
N MET A 46 0.24 29.13 10.30
CA MET A 46 -0.52 28.55 9.18
C MET A 46 -1.48 29.58 8.57
N GLY A 47 -1.70 29.49 7.26
CA GLY A 47 -2.54 30.40 6.48
C GLY A 47 -1.74 31.36 5.61
N CYS A 48 -2.44 32.26 4.93
CA CYS A 48 -1.89 33.19 3.95
C CYS A 48 -0.85 34.17 4.57
N VAL A 49 0.24 34.44 3.82
CA VAL A 49 1.25 35.44 4.21
C VAL A 49 0.88 36.83 3.66
N PRO A 50 1.24 37.93 4.37
CA PRO A 50 0.83 39.28 3.95
C PRO A 50 1.25 39.70 2.53
N ASP A 51 2.35 39.15 2.03
CA ASP A 51 2.91 39.51 0.72
C ASP A 51 2.37 38.64 -0.43
N ASP A 52 1.45 37.71 -0.17
CA ASP A 52 0.81 36.91 -1.21
C ASP A 52 -0.45 37.62 -1.76
N PRO A 53 -0.43 38.07 -3.03
CA PRO A 53 -1.54 38.83 -3.61
C PRO A 53 -2.73 37.96 -4.04
N PHE A 54 -2.62 36.63 -3.99
CA PHE A 54 -3.64 35.70 -4.51
C PHE A 54 -4.42 34.95 -3.43
N CYS A 55 -4.29 35.38 -2.17
CA CYS A 55 -4.97 34.70 -1.08
C CYS A 55 -6.49 34.71 -1.22
N LEU A 56 -7.08 33.55 -1.01
CA LEU A 56 -8.53 33.41 -0.85
C LEU A 56 -8.94 33.78 0.58
N ASP A 57 -10.19 34.25 0.74
CA ASP A 57 -10.75 34.55 2.07
C ASP A 57 -10.70 33.34 3.01
N THR A 58 -10.73 32.12 2.47
CA THR A 58 -10.64 30.86 3.22
C THR A 58 -9.24 30.52 3.74
N GLU A 59 -8.20 31.22 3.30
CA GLU A 59 -6.82 31.05 3.77
C GLU A 59 -6.49 31.96 4.96
N LEU A 60 -7.45 32.79 5.37
CA LEU A 60 -7.35 33.77 6.45
C LEU A 60 -8.23 33.38 7.66
N PRO A 61 -7.88 33.85 8.87
CA PRO A 61 -6.67 34.57 9.21
C PRO A 61 -5.48 33.61 9.35
N ARG A 62 -4.27 34.16 9.17
CA ARG A 62 -3.05 33.48 9.60
C ARG A 62 -3.06 33.30 11.12
N HIS A 63 -2.76 32.10 11.61
CA HIS A 63 -2.82 31.78 13.03
C HIS A 63 -1.80 30.69 13.43
N GLU A 64 -1.51 30.61 14.73
CA GLU A 64 -0.57 29.64 15.27
C GLU A 64 -1.21 28.25 15.35
N VAL A 65 -0.49 27.25 14.87
CA VAL A 65 -0.86 25.83 14.97
C VAL A 65 0.29 25.09 15.65
N THR A 66 -0.04 24.29 16.67
CA THR A 66 0.91 23.43 17.36
C THR A 66 0.59 21.97 17.06
N LEU A 67 1.57 21.24 16.53
CA LEU A 67 1.45 19.81 16.20
C LEU A 67 2.51 18.99 16.93
N SER A 68 2.15 17.78 17.32
CA SER A 68 3.11 16.74 17.72
C SER A 68 3.91 16.26 16.50
N ALA A 69 5.03 15.57 16.73
CA ALA A 69 5.80 14.97 15.64
C ALA A 69 4.96 13.93 14.88
N PHE A 70 5.14 13.87 13.56
CA PHE A 70 4.42 12.96 12.67
C PHE A 70 5.29 12.57 11.47
N GLU A 71 4.83 11.60 10.68
CA GLU A 71 5.45 11.22 9.41
C GLU A 71 4.60 11.72 8.25
N LEU A 72 5.27 12.21 7.21
CA LEU A 72 4.66 12.64 5.96
C LEU A 72 5.44 12.03 4.80
N MET A 73 4.79 11.70 3.70
CA MET A 73 5.51 11.26 2.52
C MET A 73 6.35 12.41 1.96
N GLU A 74 7.57 12.11 1.53
CA GLU A 74 8.48 13.08 0.90
C GLU A 74 7.92 13.58 -0.44
N THR A 75 7.21 12.73 -1.15
CA THR A 75 6.56 13.03 -2.43
C THR A 75 5.09 12.64 -2.38
N GLU A 76 4.29 13.18 -3.30
CA GLU A 76 2.97 12.62 -3.57
C GLU A 76 3.07 11.14 -3.99
N LEU A 77 1.98 10.39 -3.79
CA LEU A 77 1.88 9.02 -4.29
C LEU A 77 2.00 9.00 -5.82
N THR A 78 2.91 8.16 -6.32
CA THR A 78 3.10 7.97 -7.75
C THR A 78 2.07 7.00 -8.34
N VAL A 79 1.81 7.11 -9.64
CA VAL A 79 0.93 6.18 -10.37
C VAL A 79 1.43 4.74 -10.26
N SER A 80 2.75 4.51 -10.30
CA SER A 80 3.34 3.18 -10.12
C SER A 80 3.10 2.60 -8.72
N GLN A 81 3.22 3.41 -7.66
CA GLN A 81 2.94 2.97 -6.29
C GLN A 81 1.45 2.64 -6.13
N TYR A 82 0.57 3.45 -6.72
CA TYR A 82 -0.86 3.16 -6.72
C TYR A 82 -1.21 1.90 -7.53
N GLY A 83 -0.53 1.65 -8.66
CA GLY A 83 -0.69 0.43 -9.46
C GLY A 83 -0.47 -0.84 -8.63
N ILE A 84 0.57 -0.86 -7.80
CA ILE A 84 0.86 -1.99 -6.89
C ILE A 84 -0.30 -2.27 -5.91
N PHE A 85 -1.03 -1.23 -5.48
CA PHE A 85 -2.20 -1.40 -4.61
C PHE A 85 -3.42 -1.99 -5.34
N VAL A 86 -3.57 -1.69 -6.63
CA VAL A 86 -4.74 -2.08 -7.43
C VAL A 86 -4.58 -3.46 -8.08
N ASP A 87 -3.35 -3.88 -8.35
CA ASP A 87 -3.01 -5.17 -8.97
C ASP A 87 -3.16 -6.36 -8.00
#